data_AF-A0A4Y2TZJ5-F1
#
_entry.id   AF-A0A4Y2TZJ5-F1
#
_cell.length_a   1.000
_cell.length_b   1.000
_cell.length_c   1.000
_cell.angle_alpha   90.00
_cell.angle_beta   90.00
_cell.angle_gamma   90.00
#
_symmetry.space_group_name_H-M   'P 1'
#
loop_
_entity.id
_entity.type
_entity.pdbx_description
1 polymer ?
#
loop_
_entity_poly.entity_id
_entity_poly.type
_entity_poly.pdbx_seq_one_letter_code
_entity_poly.pdbx_strand_id
1 'polypeptide(L)'
;MEEDVTKYECMTQLSYFNTFFQAELLAIQEACIWASKANQQIKVWSDSESSLHSIASIDTKSPIAQQTQEILLNSTNIKLGWIKAHVGYSGNDAADVLAKKATKEGIPTFIPAPRNHTKSLLQKESIIRWQKEWDNGETGRSVHKVLPKVMTTLTSWQRPEIKFITGHDPF
;
A
#
# COMPACT_ATOMS: atom_id res chain seq x y z
N MET A 1 -37.83 -16.22 -12.21
CA MET A 1 -37.74 -14.86 -12.75
C MET A 1 -36.34 -14.40 -12.43
N GLU A 2 -35.41 -14.57 -13.38
CA GLU A 2 -34.09 -13.92 -13.28
C GLU A 2 -34.37 -12.43 -13.34
N GLU A 3 -34.04 -11.70 -12.28
CA GLU A 3 -33.96 -10.25 -12.35
C GLU A 3 -32.99 -9.91 -13.47
N ASP A 4 -33.36 -8.95 -14.32
CA ASP A 4 -32.56 -8.52 -15.47
C ASP A 4 -31.34 -7.74 -14.95
N VAL A 5 -30.35 -8.47 -14.43
CA VAL A 5 -29.15 -7.90 -13.80
C VAL A 5 -28.25 -7.38 -14.91
N THR A 6 -28.23 -6.06 -15.08
CA THR A 6 -27.26 -5.42 -15.97
C THR A 6 -25.88 -5.45 -15.31
N LYS A 7 -24.91 -6.06 -15.99
CA LYS A 7 -23.55 -6.26 -15.48
C LYS A 7 -22.57 -5.31 -16.16
N TYR A 8 -21.85 -4.53 -15.35
CA TYR A 8 -20.71 -3.72 -15.78
C TYR A 8 -19.47 -4.20 -15.05
N GLU A 9 -18.36 -4.38 -15.77
CA GLU A 9 -17.11 -4.87 -15.22
C GLU A 9 -15.97 -3.92 -15.57
N CYS A 10 -15.10 -3.67 -14.60
CA CYS A 10 -13.84 -2.98 -14.79
C CYS A 10 -12.72 -3.83 -14.20
N MET A 11 -11.62 -3.98 -14.92
CA MET A 11 -10.45 -4.74 -14.49
C MET A 11 -9.20 -3.89 -14.72
N THR A 12 -8.65 -3.34 -13.65
CA THR A 12 -7.43 -2.53 -13.69
C THR A 12 -6.26 -3.33 -13.15
N GLN A 13 -5.17 -3.40 -13.93
CA GLN A 13 -3.93 -4.04 -13.52
C GLN A 13 -3.00 -2.99 -12.93
N LEU A 14 -2.66 -3.13 -11.66
CA LEU A 14 -1.71 -2.26 -10.97
C LEU A 14 -0.29 -2.82 -11.05
N SER A 15 0.70 -1.96 -10.77
CA SER A 15 2.09 -2.37 -10.73
C SER A 15 2.36 -3.27 -9.51
N TYR A 16 3.35 -4.16 -9.61
CA TYR A 16 3.68 -5.15 -8.57
C TYR A 16 4.02 -4.55 -7.20
N PHE A 17 4.41 -3.28 -7.15
CA PHE A 17 4.75 -2.57 -5.93
C PHE A 17 3.54 -1.93 -5.24
N ASN A 18 2.37 -1.92 -5.88
CA ASN A 18 1.15 -1.39 -5.30
C ASN A 18 0.57 -2.36 -4.26
N THR A 19 -0.14 -1.79 -3.28
CA THR A 19 -0.75 -2.57 -2.20
C THR A 19 -2.19 -2.95 -2.51
N PHE A 20 -2.70 -4.02 -1.88
CA PHE A 20 -4.13 -4.34 -1.90
C PHE A 20 -4.99 -3.13 -1.50
N PHE A 21 -4.60 -2.40 -0.45
CA PHE A 21 -5.29 -1.19 -0.03
C PHE A 21 -5.43 -0.13 -1.16
N GLN A 22 -4.39 0.08 -1.97
CA GLN A 22 -4.48 0.98 -3.12
C GLN A 22 -5.41 0.43 -4.22
N ALA A 23 -5.39 -0.88 -4.46
CA ALA A 23 -6.28 -1.53 -5.41
C ALA A 23 -7.76 -1.40 -4.99
N GLU A 24 -8.07 -1.66 -3.72
CA GLU A 24 -9.40 -1.53 -3.15
C GLU A 24 -9.92 -0.09 -3.21
N LEU A 25 -9.07 0.89 -2.86
CA LEU A 25 -9.43 2.31 -2.99
C LEU A 25 -9.72 2.69 -4.44
N LEU A 26 -8.92 2.23 -5.38
CA LEU A 26 -9.13 2.50 -6.81
C LEU A 26 -10.43 1.85 -7.30
N ALA A 27 -10.71 0.61 -6.89
CA ALA A 27 -11.96 -0.08 -7.25
C ALA A 27 -13.20 0.69 -6.76
N ILE A 28 -13.18 1.19 -5.51
CA ILE A 28 -14.26 2.04 -4.98
C ILE A 28 -14.36 3.35 -5.76
N GLN A 29 -13.23 3.98 -6.09
CA GLN A 29 -13.20 5.22 -6.87
C GLN A 29 -13.86 5.02 -8.24
N GLU A 30 -13.46 3.99 -9.00
CA GLU A 30 -14.04 3.66 -10.32
C GLU A 30 -15.54 3.39 -10.22
N ALA A 31 -15.98 2.66 -9.20
CA ALA A 31 -17.40 2.44 -8.94
C ALA A 31 -18.14 3.77 -8.67
N CYS A 32 -17.54 4.70 -7.92
CA CYS A 32 -18.11 6.03 -7.68
C CYS A 32 -18.13 6.92 -8.94
N ILE A 33 -17.09 6.87 -9.78
CA ILE A 33 -17.03 7.58 -11.07
C ILE A 33 -18.13 7.08 -12.01
N TRP A 34 -18.37 5.77 -12.02
CA TRP A 34 -19.46 5.20 -12.79
C TRP A 34 -20.82 5.62 -12.22
N ALA A 35 -21.00 5.50 -10.91
CA ALA A 35 -22.25 5.81 -10.22
C ALA A 35 -22.63 7.31 -10.27
N SER A 36 -21.65 8.22 -10.33
CA SER A 36 -21.92 9.67 -10.45
C SER A 36 -22.52 10.07 -11.79
N LYS A 37 -22.29 9.26 -12.82
CA LYS A 37 -22.87 9.46 -14.17
C LYS A 37 -24.26 8.83 -14.30
N ALA A 38 -24.65 7.98 -13.36
CA ALA A 38 -25.95 7.34 -13.36
C ALA A 38 -26.99 8.25 -12.69
N ASN A 39 -28.16 8.37 -13.31
CA ASN A 39 -29.25 9.21 -12.79
C ASN A 39 -30.14 8.46 -11.76
N GLN A 40 -29.52 7.60 -10.94
CA GLN A 40 -30.21 6.72 -9.98
C GLN A 40 -29.49 6.72 -8.64
N GLN A 41 -30.24 6.43 -7.57
CA GLN A 41 -29.68 6.19 -6.25
C GLN A 41 -28.91 4.86 -6.25
N ILE A 42 -27.60 4.93 -6.02
CA ILE A 42 -26.70 3.79 -6.08
C ILE A 42 -26.03 3.59 -4.73
N LYS A 43 -25.96 2.32 -4.31
CA LYS A 43 -25.16 1.92 -3.16
C LYS A 43 -23.97 1.08 -3.63
N VAL A 44 -22.77 1.60 -3.39
CA VAL A 44 -21.51 0.89 -3.64
C VAL A 44 -21.14 0.12 -2.38
N TRP A 45 -20.94 -1.19 -2.51
CA TRP A 45 -20.53 -2.06 -1.42
C TRP A 45 -19.08 -2.48 -1.60
N SER A 46 -18.30 -2.42 -0.52
CA SER A 46 -16.91 -2.90 -0.48
C SER A 46 -16.68 -3.70 0.80
N ASP A 47 -15.87 -4.75 0.72
CA ASP A 47 -15.45 -5.54 1.87
C ASP A 47 -14.15 -5.03 2.52
N SER A 48 -13.45 -4.09 1.87
CA SER A 48 -12.31 -3.39 2.45
C SER A 48 -12.75 -2.30 3.44
N GLU A 49 -12.92 -2.71 4.70
CA GLU A 49 -13.20 -1.78 5.80
C GLU A 49 -12.13 -0.68 5.90
N SER A 50 -10.87 -1.03 5.67
CA SER A 50 -9.75 -0.09 5.69
C SER A 50 -9.88 1.02 4.63
N SER A 51 -10.32 0.68 3.42
CA SER A 51 -10.53 1.65 2.33
C SER A 51 -11.70 2.58 2.66
N LEU A 52 -12.79 2.03 3.20
CA LEU A 52 -13.95 2.82 3.62
C LEU A 52 -13.60 3.79 4.75
N HIS A 53 -12.88 3.35 5.78
CA HIS A 53 -12.36 4.23 6.83
C HIS A 53 -11.42 5.31 6.27
N SER A 54 -10.58 4.96 5.30
CA SER A 54 -9.70 5.95 4.66
C SER A 54 -10.45 6.98 3.83
N ILE A 55 -11.60 6.64 3.24
CA ILE A 55 -12.48 7.59 2.53
C ILE A 55 -13.31 8.40 3.53
N ALA A 56 -13.70 7.84 4.67
CA ALA A 56 -14.44 8.56 5.70
C ALA A 56 -13.55 9.53 6.51
N SER A 57 -12.24 9.29 6.56
CA SER A 57 -11.29 10.08 7.34
C SER A 57 -10.97 11.43 6.69
N ILE A 58 -11.12 12.51 7.46
CA ILE A 58 -10.76 13.89 7.07
C ILE A 58 -9.24 14.04 6.92
N ASP A 59 -8.46 13.29 7.71
CA ASP A 59 -6.99 13.36 7.72
C ASP A 59 -6.33 12.42 6.69
N THR A 60 -7.11 11.90 5.73
CA THR A 60 -6.59 10.96 4.74
C THR A 60 -5.50 11.59 3.89
N LYS A 61 -4.38 10.89 3.75
CA LYS A 61 -3.23 11.31 2.93
C LYS A 61 -3.20 10.62 1.57
N SER A 62 -4.18 9.76 1.30
CA SER A 62 -4.28 9.02 0.04
C SER A 62 -4.95 9.90 -1.01
N PRO A 63 -4.27 10.25 -2.12
CA PRO A 63 -4.88 11.05 -3.19
C PRO A 63 -6.13 10.40 -3.78
N ILE A 64 -6.15 9.07 -3.89
CA ILE A 64 -7.30 8.31 -4.40
C ILE A 64 -8.51 8.47 -3.45
N ALA A 65 -8.28 8.42 -2.14
CA ALA A 65 -9.34 8.63 -1.17
C ALA A 65 -9.88 10.07 -1.21
N GLN A 66 -9.01 11.06 -1.34
CA GLN A 66 -9.40 12.48 -1.47
C GLN A 66 -10.23 12.73 -2.73
N GLN A 67 -9.79 12.20 -3.88
CA GLN A 67 -10.56 12.27 -5.12
C GLN A 67 -11.90 11.54 -5.00
N THR A 68 -11.95 10.42 -4.29
CA THR A 68 -13.21 9.70 -4.02
C THR A 68 -14.15 10.53 -3.14
N GLN A 69 -13.63 11.21 -2.11
CA GLN A 69 -14.40 12.15 -1.28
C GLN A 69 -15.00 13.28 -2.14
N GLU A 70 -14.23 13.87 -3.06
CA GLU A 70 -14.72 14.90 -3.98
C GLU A 70 -15.88 14.39 -4.85
N ILE A 71 -15.77 13.17 -5.39
CA ILE A 71 -16.85 12.56 -6.17
C ILE A 71 -18.12 12.40 -5.33
N LEU A 72 -17.98 11.89 -4.10
CA LEU A 72 -19.11 11.68 -3.18
C LEU A 72 -19.76 13.00 -2.75
N LEU A 73 -18.96 14.05 -2.54
CA LEU A 73 -19.47 15.38 -2.20
C LEU A 73 -20.27 15.99 -3.35
N ASN A 74 -19.84 15.76 -4.59
CA ASN A 74 -20.53 16.27 -5.78
C ASN A 74 -21.73 15.39 -6.22
N SER A 75 -21.84 14.15 -5.70
CA SER A 75 -22.82 13.15 -6.15
C SER A 75 -23.68 12.67 -4.97
N THR A 76 -24.81 13.34 -4.74
CA THR A 76 -25.73 13.03 -3.63
C THR A 76 -26.50 11.70 -3.80
N ASN A 77 -26.39 11.07 -4.97
CA ASN A 77 -27.03 9.81 -5.30
C ASN A 77 -26.21 8.57 -4.90
N ILE A 78 -24.99 8.74 -4.38
CA ILE A 78 -24.08 7.64 -4.06
C ILE A 78 -24.02 7.42 -2.56
N LYS A 79 -24.18 6.16 -2.13
CA LYS A 79 -23.93 5.73 -0.75
C LYS A 79 -22.87 4.64 -0.72
N LEU A 80 -21.93 4.74 0.21
CA LEU A 80 -20.98 3.65 0.48
C LEU A 80 -21.53 2.74 1.57
N GLY A 81 -21.25 1.44 1.46
CA GLY A 81 -21.57 0.45 2.48
C GLY A 81 -20.45 -0.57 2.62
N TRP A 82 -20.25 -1.04 3.84
CA TRP A 82 -19.38 -2.18 4.10
C TRP A 82 -20.16 -3.49 3.98
N ILE A 83 -19.57 -4.48 3.35
CA ILE A 83 -20.09 -5.86 3.29
C ILE A 83 -19.02 -6.82 3.79
N LYS A 84 -19.44 -7.94 4.37
CA LYS A 84 -18.49 -8.94 4.85
C LYS A 84 -17.95 -9.76 3.67
N ALA A 85 -16.64 -9.94 3.60
CA ALA A 85 -16.00 -10.83 2.64
C ALA A 85 -16.40 -12.31 2.88
N HIS A 86 -16.48 -13.08 1.80
CA HIS A 86 -16.59 -14.55 1.80
C HIS A 86 -17.78 -15.14 2.56
N VAL A 87 -18.94 -14.46 2.56
CA VAL A 87 -20.20 -14.99 3.11
C VAL A 87 -21.23 -15.36 2.04
N GLY A 88 -20.80 -15.51 0.78
CA GLY A 88 -21.63 -15.99 -0.32
C GLY A 88 -22.45 -14.91 -1.04
N TYR A 89 -22.02 -13.64 -0.97
CA TYR A 89 -22.61 -12.58 -1.78
C TYR A 89 -22.04 -12.64 -3.20
N SER A 90 -22.86 -13.05 -4.17
CA SER A 90 -22.45 -13.27 -5.55
C SER A 90 -21.74 -12.07 -6.20
N GLY A 91 -22.16 -10.84 -5.90
CA GLY A 91 -21.50 -9.63 -6.36
C GLY A 91 -20.10 -9.42 -5.80
N ASN A 92 -19.89 -9.73 -4.51
CA ASN A 92 -18.57 -9.64 -3.87
C ASN A 92 -17.64 -10.72 -4.41
N ASP A 93 -18.14 -11.96 -4.51
CA ASP A 93 -17.36 -13.08 -5.04
C ASP A 93 -16.99 -12.84 -6.51
N ALA A 94 -17.87 -12.22 -7.31
CA ALA A 94 -17.57 -11.82 -8.67
C ALA A 94 -16.49 -10.72 -8.73
N ALA A 95 -16.55 -9.72 -7.84
CA ALA A 95 -15.53 -8.68 -7.75
C ALA A 95 -14.15 -9.25 -7.38
N ASP A 96 -14.09 -10.20 -6.44
CA ASP A 96 -12.86 -10.91 -6.07
C ASP A 96 -12.25 -11.69 -7.24
N VAL A 97 -13.09 -12.37 -8.01
CA VAL A 97 -12.67 -13.11 -9.22
C VAL A 97 -12.11 -12.14 -10.26
N LEU A 98 -12.78 -11.00 -10.47
CA LEU A 98 -12.32 -9.95 -11.38
C LEU A 98 -11.01 -9.33 -10.92
N ALA A 99 -10.85 -9.04 -9.62
CA ALA A 99 -9.60 -8.51 -9.07
C ALA A 99 -8.42 -9.48 -9.30
N LYS A 100 -8.63 -10.79 -9.07
CA LYS A 100 -7.62 -11.82 -9.36
C LYS A 100 -7.29 -11.89 -10.85
N LYS A 101 -8.30 -11.83 -11.72
CA LYS A 101 -8.12 -11.86 -13.18
C LYS A 101 -7.39 -10.60 -13.68
N ALA A 102 -7.69 -9.44 -13.11
CA ALA A 102 -7.07 -8.17 -13.45
C ALA A 102 -5.56 -8.15 -13.25
N THR A 103 -5.02 -8.98 -12.33
CA THR A 103 -3.56 -9.11 -12.15
C THR A 103 -2.81 -9.60 -13.39
N LYS A 104 -3.50 -10.28 -14.33
CA LYS A 104 -2.91 -10.83 -15.57
C LYS A 104 -3.49 -10.19 -16.82
N GLU A 105 -4.79 -9.93 -16.82
CA GLU A 105 -5.57 -9.53 -18.01
C GLU A 105 -6.20 -8.14 -17.89
N GLY A 106 -5.95 -7.43 -16.77
CA GLY A 106 -6.50 -6.10 -16.54
C GLY A 106 -5.82 -5.03 -17.40
N ILE A 107 -6.47 -3.88 -17.50
CA ILE A 107 -5.93 -2.70 -18.19
C ILE A 107 -4.79 -2.12 -17.33
N PRO A 108 -3.55 -2.06 -17.84
CA PRO A 108 -2.43 -1.49 -17.08
C PRO A 108 -2.74 -0.05 -16.67
N THR A 109 -2.83 0.17 -15.37
CA THR A 109 -3.17 1.45 -14.77
C THR A 109 -2.04 1.87 -13.85
N PHE A 110 -1.48 3.05 -14.13
CA PHE A 110 -0.40 3.60 -13.33
C PHE A 110 -0.95 4.41 -12.16
N ILE A 111 -0.60 4.00 -10.95
CA ILE A 111 -0.76 4.82 -9.74
C ILE A 111 0.59 4.92 -9.02
N PRO A 112 0.86 6.01 -8.29
CA PRO A 112 2.11 6.18 -7.56
C PRO A 112 2.40 5.01 -6.61
N ALA A 113 3.68 4.68 -6.49
CA ALA A 113 4.13 3.68 -5.54
C ALA A 113 3.75 4.07 -4.10
N PRO A 114 3.39 3.10 -3.24
CA PRO A 114 3.08 3.39 -1.86
C PRO A 114 4.33 3.90 -1.15
N ARG A 115 4.17 4.84 -0.21
CA ARG A 115 5.28 5.46 0.55
C ARG A 115 6.22 4.42 1.16
N ASN A 116 5.67 3.31 1.65
CA ASN A 116 6.46 2.22 2.26
C ASN A 116 7.38 1.54 1.24
N HIS A 117 6.95 1.37 -0.01
CA HIS A 117 7.79 0.81 -1.07
C HIS A 117 8.96 1.74 -1.39
N THR A 118 8.69 3.03 -1.61
CA THR A 118 9.74 4.03 -1.83
C THR A 118 10.72 4.11 -0.66
N LYS A 119 10.21 4.12 0.58
CA LYS A 119 11.04 4.12 1.80
C LYS A 119 11.93 2.87 1.88
N SER A 120 11.38 1.70 1.57
CA SER A 120 12.13 0.43 1.56
C SER A 120 13.25 0.45 0.51
N LEU A 121 12.95 0.95 -0.70
CA LEU A 121 13.95 1.08 -1.75
C LEU A 121 15.09 2.03 -1.34
N LEU A 122 14.75 3.21 -0.82
CA LEU A 122 15.74 4.17 -0.32
C LEU A 122 16.60 3.59 0.80
N GLN A 123 15.98 2.86 1.73
CA GLN A 123 16.69 2.19 2.82
C GLN A 123 17.66 1.12 2.29
N LYS A 124 17.22 0.32 1.31
CA LYS A 124 18.06 -0.70 0.67
C LYS A 124 19.29 -0.07 0.01
N GLU A 125 19.09 0.96 -0.80
CA GLU A 125 20.21 1.67 -1.46
C GLU A 125 21.14 2.33 -0.45
N SER A 126 20.59 2.92 0.61
CA SER A 126 21.37 3.52 1.70
C SER A 126 22.23 2.48 2.42
N ILE A 127 21.69 1.30 2.70
CA ILE A 127 22.43 0.18 3.31
C ILE A 127 23.53 -0.34 2.39
N ILE A 128 23.27 -0.49 1.10
CA ILE A 128 24.27 -0.94 0.11
C ILE A 128 25.43 0.05 0.05
N ARG A 129 25.13 1.35 -0.02
CA ARG A 129 26.14 2.39 -0.03
C ARG A 129 26.94 2.41 1.26
N TRP A 130 26.26 2.35 2.41
CA TRP A 130 26.91 2.31 3.71
C TRP A 130 27.81 1.09 3.86
N GLN A 131 27.36 -0.09 3.42
CA GLN A 131 28.17 -1.31 3.40
C GLN A 131 29.44 -1.13 2.55
N LYS A 132 29.31 -0.53 1.36
CA LYS A 132 30.46 -0.28 0.48
C LYS A 132 31.48 0.68 1.14
N GLU A 133 31.01 1.75 1.78
CA GLU A 133 31.86 2.66 2.53
C GLU A 133 32.49 1.95 3.74
N TRP A 134 31.75 1.06 4.39
CA TRP A 134 32.21 0.27 5.53
C TRP A 134 33.31 -0.72 5.16
N ASP A 135 33.20 -1.38 4.02
CA ASP A 135 34.18 -2.36 3.53
C ASP A 135 35.46 -1.70 3.04
N ASN A 136 35.35 -0.55 2.37
CA ASN A 136 36.48 0.14 1.75
C ASN A 136 37.11 1.24 2.63
N GLY A 137 36.48 1.59 3.75
CA GLY A 137 36.96 2.65 4.64
C GLY A 137 38.25 2.25 5.38
N GLU A 138 39.08 3.24 5.71
CA GLU A 138 40.33 3.03 6.46
C GLU A 138 40.14 3.17 7.98
N THR A 139 39.04 3.80 8.42
CA THR A 139 38.73 4.02 9.83
C THR A 139 37.90 2.87 10.42
N GLY A 140 37.98 2.69 11.75
CA GLY A 140 37.16 1.70 12.47
C GLY A 140 37.43 0.24 12.09
N ARG A 141 38.62 -0.10 11.59
CA ARG A 141 38.94 -1.46 11.10
C ARG A 141 38.88 -2.54 12.19
N SER A 142 39.16 -2.20 13.44
CA SER A 142 38.97 -3.11 14.56
C SER A 142 37.49 -3.50 14.73
N VAL A 143 36.59 -2.53 14.59
CA VAL A 143 35.14 -2.73 14.66
C VAL A 143 34.65 -3.51 13.43
N HIS A 144 35.15 -3.22 12.23
CA HIS A 144 34.81 -3.95 10.99
C HIS A 144 35.14 -5.44 11.09
N LYS A 145 36.27 -5.81 11.70
CA LYS A 145 36.63 -7.22 11.94
C LYS A 145 35.59 -7.99 12.76
N VAL A 146 34.90 -7.32 13.69
CA VAL A 146 33.88 -7.93 14.55
C VAL A 146 32.49 -7.81 13.93
N LEU A 147 32.19 -6.67 13.29
CA LEU A 147 30.94 -6.38 12.61
C LEU A 147 31.20 -5.98 11.16
N PRO A 148 31.45 -6.95 10.27
CA PRO A 148 31.76 -6.65 8.87
C PRO A 148 30.53 -6.21 8.08
N LYS A 149 29.32 -6.51 8.57
CA LYS A 149 28.06 -6.11 7.95
C LYS A 149 27.43 -4.94 8.69
N VAL A 150 27.00 -3.92 7.96
CA VAL A 150 26.23 -2.82 8.50
C VAL A 150 24.85 -3.32 8.91
N MET A 151 24.38 -2.85 10.06
CA MET A 151 23.07 -3.19 10.61
C MET A 151 22.37 -1.91 11.07
N THR A 152 21.06 -1.84 10.87
CA THR A 152 20.23 -0.71 11.32
C THR A 152 19.69 -0.90 12.74
N THR A 153 19.87 -2.09 13.31
CA THR A 153 19.53 -2.42 14.71
C THR A 153 20.77 -2.31 15.59
N LEU A 154 20.61 -1.81 16.81
CA LEU A 154 21.71 -1.79 17.77
C LEU A 154 22.15 -3.21 18.11
N THR A 155 23.45 -3.47 18.04
CA THR A 155 24.07 -4.60 18.72
C THR A 155 23.96 -4.39 20.23
N SER A 156 23.60 -5.43 20.97
CA SER A 156 23.41 -5.40 22.43
C SER A 156 24.74 -5.38 23.19
N TRP A 157 25.70 -4.57 22.75
CA TRP A 157 27.03 -4.50 23.35
C TRP A 157 27.03 -3.62 24.59
N GLN A 158 27.71 -4.07 25.63
CA GLN A 158 27.93 -3.31 26.84
C GLN A 158 29.10 -2.33 26.67
N ARG A 159 29.13 -1.27 27.49
CA ARG A 159 30.20 -0.25 27.45
C ARG A 159 31.63 -0.81 27.42
N PRO A 160 32.00 -1.84 28.21
CA PRO A 160 33.35 -2.40 28.17
C PRO A 160 33.70 -3.02 26.81
N GLU A 161 32.74 -3.72 26.20
CA GLU A 161 32.90 -4.36 24.89
C GLU A 161 33.06 -3.32 23.79
N ILE A 162 32.27 -2.24 23.81
CA ILE A 162 32.39 -1.13 22.88
C ILE A 162 33.80 -0.51 22.98
N LYS A 163 34.29 -0.23 24.19
CA LYS A 163 35.64 0.34 24.40
C LYS A 163 36.74 -0.58 23.87
N PHE A 164 36.66 -1.88 24.21
CA PHE A 164 37.62 -2.88 23.74
C PHE A 164 37.68 -2.97 22.21
N ILE A 165 36.52 -3.02 21.56
CA ILE A 165 36.44 -3.21 20.10
C ILE A 165 36.80 -1.93 19.33
N THR A 166 36.45 -0.76 19.88
CA THR A 166 36.78 0.54 19.27
C THR A 166 38.23 0.98 19.51
N GLY A 167 38.96 0.30 20.41
CA GLY A 167 40.33 0.67 20.77
C GLY A 167 40.41 1.99 21.54
N HIS A 168 39.32 2.40 22.20
CA HIS A 168 39.29 3.57 23.06
C HIS A 168 39.64 3.18 24.50
N ASP A 169 40.74 3.70 25.01
CA ASP A 169 41.12 3.55 26.41
C ASP A 169 40.13 4.26 27.35
N PRO A 170 39.99 3.80 28.61
CA PRO A 170 39.31 4.59 29.62
C PRO A 170 40.13 5.86 29.88
N PHE A 171 39.60 7.01 29.43
CA PHE A 171 40.03 8.33 29.90
C PHE A 171 40.02 8.40 31.43
#